data_AF-A0A972RX05-F1
#
_entry.id   AF-A0A972RX05-F1
#
_cell.length_a   1.000
_cell.length_b   1.000
_cell.length_c   1.000
_cell.angle_alpha   90.00
_cell.angle_beta   90.00
_cell.angle_gamma   90.00
#
_symmetry.space_group_name_H-M   'P 1'
#
loop_
_entity.id
_entity.type
_entity.pdbx_description
1 polymer ?
#
loop_
_entity_poly.entity_id
_entity_poly.type
_entity_poly.pdbx_seq_one_letter_code
_entity_poly.pdbx_strand_id
1 'polypeptide(L)'
;FFWAIVMLAFCYLGSVLPIWRFAQPVNYTAFWFVIFSVIASVLGLVVGTFNGAVNTSFEIPAFVTFVQPHLGPLWPLLFVTISCGAISGWHSLVSTSGTARQLEKETDALPVAGGAMYTEAILGILSVIFAATIGVTAGFYDPAQNYKLVKGAAAVFAVGMAKFMAVIHVPEALGQSIAMIFLVVMALTVMQLVLRFMRVASAELLGDKIPAFKNPHFGTMVAVLLTLFLVIFGFWQWIWALFGGSNQLFAGMALLLISIWLARQRRPYNWAYYPGLFMYLTTLAALLYVSIYNALYKGIYLSMQSGDIKMGFIVGNLITAGFGLYMTFAAVMMLLDGLRSFNEARAATVGD
;
A
#
# COMPACT_ATOMS: atom_id res chain seq x y z
N PHE A 1 13.67 20.73 -1.73
CA PHE A 1 12.37 20.87 -2.43
C PHE A 1 12.43 20.71 -3.94
N PHE A 2 13.54 21.05 -4.63
CA PHE A 2 13.66 20.93 -6.10
C PHE A 2 13.13 19.60 -6.66
N TRP A 3 13.64 18.46 -6.17
CA TRP A 3 13.23 17.14 -6.64
C TRP A 3 11.75 16.81 -6.42
N ALA A 4 11.15 17.30 -5.34
CA ALA A 4 9.72 17.13 -5.09
C ALA A 4 8.88 17.86 -6.15
N ILE A 5 9.29 19.07 -6.54
CA ILE A 5 8.62 19.83 -7.61
C ILE A 5 8.77 19.13 -8.96
N VAL A 6 9.98 18.66 -9.28
CA VAL A 6 10.24 17.88 -10.50
C VAL A 6 9.36 16.63 -10.55
N MET A 7 9.25 15.90 -9.44
CA MET A 7 8.45 14.68 -9.37
C MET A 7 6.94 14.98 -9.50
N LEU A 8 6.45 16.04 -8.86
CA LEU A 8 5.05 16.47 -9.01
C LEU A 8 4.73 16.95 -10.43
N ALA A 9 5.65 17.68 -11.08
CA ALA A 9 5.51 18.06 -12.48
C ALA A 9 5.48 16.83 -13.40
N PHE A 10 6.33 15.84 -13.14
CA PHE A 10 6.33 14.57 -13.87
C PHE A 10 5.01 13.81 -13.69
N CYS A 11 4.50 13.68 -12.47
CA CYS A 11 3.23 13.01 -12.21
C CYS A 11 2.01 13.79 -12.71
N TYR A 12 2.10 15.13 -12.77
CA TYR A 12 1.10 15.98 -13.44
C TYR A 12 0.97 15.60 -14.91
N LEU A 13 2.09 15.50 -15.63
CA LEU A 13 2.11 15.05 -17.03
C LEU A 13 1.53 13.64 -17.15
N GLY A 14 1.89 12.73 -16.24
CA GLY A 14 1.33 11.38 -16.19
C GLY A 14 -0.16 11.29 -15.92
N SER A 15 -0.76 12.31 -15.30
CA SER A 15 -2.21 12.38 -15.07
C SER A 15 -2.97 12.97 -16.28
N VAL A 16 -2.42 14.00 -16.91
CA VAL A 16 -3.11 14.78 -17.96
C VAL A 16 -2.91 14.17 -19.35
N LEU A 17 -1.71 13.68 -19.67
CA LEU A 17 -1.40 13.16 -21.00
C LEU A 17 -2.06 11.78 -21.25
N PRO A 18 -2.28 11.40 -22.51
CA PRO A 18 -2.74 10.05 -22.85
C PRO A 18 -1.81 8.96 -22.30
N ILE A 19 -2.38 7.84 -21.85
CA ILE A 19 -1.63 6.74 -21.20
C ILE A 19 -0.48 6.26 -22.10
N TRP A 20 -0.78 5.98 -23.37
CA TRP A 20 0.17 5.47 -24.35
C TRP A 20 1.37 6.40 -24.59
N ARG A 21 1.19 7.71 -24.40
CA ARG A 21 2.24 8.70 -24.67
C ARG A 21 3.17 8.93 -23.49
N PHE A 22 2.72 8.72 -22.26
CA PHE A 22 3.49 9.05 -21.05
C PHE A 22 3.51 7.90 -20.05
N ALA A 23 2.37 7.55 -19.45
CA ALA A 23 2.33 6.56 -18.38
C ALA A 23 2.78 5.16 -18.84
N GLN A 24 2.41 4.73 -20.05
CA GLN A 24 2.77 3.41 -20.59
C GLN A 24 4.28 3.24 -20.83
N PRO A 25 4.99 4.15 -21.56
CA PRO A 25 6.43 4.01 -21.72
C PRO A 25 7.18 4.12 -20.38
N VAL A 26 6.73 5.00 -19.47
CA VAL A 26 7.30 5.10 -18.12
C VAL A 26 7.15 3.79 -17.35
N ASN A 27 5.95 3.20 -17.35
CA ASN A 27 5.69 1.92 -16.69
C ASN A 27 6.48 0.78 -17.34
N TYR A 28 6.64 0.79 -18.66
CA TYR A 28 7.42 -0.22 -19.37
C TYR A 28 8.90 -0.18 -19.01
N THR A 29 9.52 1.01 -18.97
CA THR A 29 10.90 1.17 -18.50
C THR A 29 11.03 0.80 -17.03
N ALA A 30 10.08 1.24 -16.20
CA ALA A 30 10.06 0.93 -14.77
C ALA A 30 10.01 -0.58 -14.51
N PHE A 31 9.19 -1.30 -15.26
CA PHE A 31 9.04 -2.75 -15.16
C PHE A 31 10.39 -3.46 -15.29
N TRP A 32 11.23 -3.09 -16.26
CA TRP A 32 12.53 -3.74 -16.46
C TRP A 32 13.48 -3.54 -15.29
N PHE A 33 13.55 -2.32 -14.76
CA PHE A 33 14.35 -2.06 -13.55
C PHE A 33 13.87 -2.88 -12.36
N VAL A 34 12.55 -2.93 -12.15
CA VAL A 34 11.92 -3.66 -11.05
C VAL A 34 12.16 -5.16 -11.19
N ILE A 35 11.81 -5.75 -12.34
CA ILE A 35 11.87 -7.19 -12.53
C ILE A 35 13.30 -7.73 -12.53
N PHE A 36 14.26 -7.02 -13.14
CA PHE A 36 15.66 -7.44 -13.11
C PHE A 36 16.25 -7.36 -11.71
N SER A 37 15.88 -6.35 -10.91
CA SER A 37 16.30 -6.25 -9.51
C SER A 37 15.73 -7.39 -8.66
N VAL A 38 14.47 -7.76 -8.90
CA VAL A 38 13.83 -8.92 -8.23
C VAL A 38 14.53 -10.22 -8.63
N ILE A 39 14.74 -10.47 -9.93
CA ILE A 39 15.43 -11.67 -10.42
C ILE A 39 16.85 -11.75 -9.84
N ALA A 40 17.62 -10.67 -9.92
CA ALA A 40 18.98 -10.60 -9.37
C ALA A 40 19.00 -10.88 -7.86
N SER A 41 18.02 -10.35 -7.12
CA SER A 41 17.89 -10.60 -5.68
C SER A 41 17.53 -12.05 -5.37
N VAL A 42 16.61 -12.66 -6.13
CA VAL A 42 16.25 -14.07 -5.97
C VAL A 42 17.45 -14.96 -6.27
N LEU A 43 18.17 -14.70 -7.36
CA LEU A 43 19.40 -15.44 -7.69
C LEU A 43 20.45 -15.28 -6.59
N GLY A 44 20.67 -14.05 -6.11
CA GLY A 44 21.58 -13.75 -5.01
C GLY A 44 21.22 -14.49 -3.72
N LEU A 45 19.93 -14.54 -3.38
CA LEU A 45 19.42 -15.29 -2.23
C LEU A 45 19.66 -16.79 -2.39
N VAL A 46 19.30 -17.37 -3.55
CA VAL A 46 19.45 -18.80 -3.82
C VAL A 46 20.92 -19.20 -3.78
N VAL A 47 21.77 -18.52 -4.53
CA VAL A 47 23.22 -18.78 -4.55
C VAL A 47 23.81 -18.60 -3.16
N GLY A 48 23.44 -17.51 -2.47
CA GLY A 48 23.91 -17.17 -1.12
C GLY A 48 23.55 -18.22 -0.08
N THR A 49 22.38 -18.85 -0.24
CA THR A 49 21.93 -19.95 0.63
C THR A 49 22.78 -21.20 0.43
N PHE A 50 23.17 -21.52 -0.81
CA PHE A 50 23.93 -22.74 -1.11
C PHE A 50 25.44 -22.61 -0.84
N ASN A 51 26.02 -21.42 -1.05
CA ASN A 51 27.47 -21.21 -0.91
C ASN A 51 27.88 -20.58 0.43
N GLY A 52 26.92 -20.12 1.25
CA GLY A 52 27.19 -19.46 2.52
C GLY A 52 27.86 -18.08 2.41
N ALA A 53 27.85 -17.45 1.23
CA ALA A 53 28.50 -16.16 0.98
C ALA A 53 27.80 -14.98 1.66
N VAL A 54 26.55 -15.15 2.09
CA VAL A 54 25.78 -14.14 2.79
C VAL A 54 25.08 -14.77 4.00
N ASN A 55 24.88 -13.99 5.06
CA ASN A 55 24.05 -14.41 6.16
C ASN A 55 22.60 -14.59 5.67
N THR A 56 22.12 -15.83 5.67
CA THR A 56 20.72 -16.18 5.38
C THR A 56 19.95 -16.55 6.66
N SER A 57 20.62 -16.56 7.82
CA SER A 57 19.97 -16.77 9.11
C SER A 57 19.21 -15.52 9.53
N PHE A 58 18.03 -15.71 10.12
CA PHE A 58 17.23 -14.61 10.63
C PHE A 58 17.83 -14.12 11.95
N GLU A 59 18.19 -12.85 11.98
CA GLU A 59 18.77 -12.16 13.15
C GLU A 59 17.69 -11.64 14.12
N ILE A 60 16.42 -11.73 13.71
CA ILE A 60 15.25 -11.34 14.50
C ILE A 60 14.54 -12.62 14.93
N PRO A 61 14.18 -12.77 16.23
CA PRO A 61 13.40 -13.90 16.72
C PRO A 61 12.08 -14.05 15.97
N ALA A 62 11.64 -15.30 15.79
CA ALA A 62 10.37 -15.61 15.14
C ALA A 62 9.16 -14.95 15.83
N PHE A 63 9.28 -14.71 17.14
CA PHE A 63 8.30 -13.97 17.92
C PHE A 63 8.99 -12.99 18.86
N VAL A 64 8.52 -11.74 18.87
CA VAL A 64 9.02 -10.68 19.76
C VAL A 64 7.96 -10.29 20.78
N THR A 65 6.80 -9.81 20.32
CA THR A 65 5.70 -9.38 21.19
C THR A 65 4.38 -9.33 20.42
N PHE A 66 3.27 -9.51 21.13
CA PHE A 66 1.92 -9.26 20.59
C PHE A 66 1.60 -7.77 20.48
N VAL A 67 2.29 -6.90 21.24
CA VAL A 67 2.07 -5.46 21.23
C VAL A 67 3.41 -4.74 21.13
N GLN A 68 3.64 -4.10 20.00
CA GLN A 68 4.82 -3.28 19.76
C GLN A 68 4.59 -1.87 20.34
N PRO A 69 5.40 -1.38 21.30
CA PRO A 69 5.16 -0.09 21.97
C PRO A 69 5.07 1.11 21.02
N HIS A 70 5.69 1.04 19.84
CA HIS A 70 5.75 2.10 18.86
C HIS A 70 4.68 1.99 17.74
N LEU A 71 4.11 0.81 17.50
CA LEU A 71 3.11 0.56 16.45
C LEU A 71 1.72 0.25 17.03
N GLY A 72 1.66 -0.67 18.00
CA GLY A 72 0.44 -1.21 18.59
C GLY A 72 0.40 -2.75 18.52
N PRO A 73 -0.79 -3.36 18.68
CA PRO A 73 -0.96 -4.81 18.70
C PRO A 73 -0.80 -5.43 17.31
N LEU A 74 -0.39 -6.70 17.27
CA LEU A 74 -0.24 -7.48 16.03
C LEU A 74 -1.55 -7.55 15.27
N TRP A 75 -2.63 -8.01 15.90
CA TRP A 75 -3.97 -7.82 15.35
C TRP A 75 -4.58 -6.56 15.96
N PRO A 76 -5.14 -5.64 15.15
CA PRO A 76 -5.36 -5.73 13.70
C PRO A 76 -4.28 -5.04 12.83
N LEU A 77 -3.24 -4.43 13.43
CA LEU A 77 -2.34 -3.54 12.70
C LEU A 77 -1.45 -4.25 11.67
N LEU A 78 -0.96 -5.45 11.98
CA LEU A 78 -0.11 -6.22 11.05
C LEU A 78 -0.80 -6.36 9.71
N PHE A 79 -2.08 -6.74 9.75
CA PHE A 79 -2.89 -6.92 8.57
C PHE A 79 -2.93 -5.62 7.77
N VAL A 80 -3.32 -4.48 8.34
CA VAL A 80 -3.36 -3.21 7.59
C VAL A 80 -2.00 -2.69 7.12
N THR A 81 -0.93 -2.93 7.87
CA THR A 81 0.41 -2.44 7.52
C THR A 81 1.11 -3.27 6.45
N ILE A 82 0.77 -4.55 6.31
CA ILE A 82 1.28 -5.44 5.26
C ILE A 82 0.23 -5.51 4.15
N SER A 83 0.40 -4.65 3.16
CA SER A 83 -0.61 -4.40 2.12
C SER A 83 -0.42 -5.33 0.90
N CYS A 84 0.14 -4.82 -0.20
CA CYS A 84 -0.04 -5.40 -1.53
C CYS A 84 0.69 -6.73 -1.79
N GLY A 85 1.54 -7.19 -0.86
CA GLY A 85 2.17 -8.52 -0.93
C GLY A 85 1.28 -9.67 -0.43
N ALA A 86 0.18 -9.37 0.27
CA ALA A 86 -0.76 -10.37 0.78
C ALA A 86 -2.16 -10.23 0.15
N ILE A 87 -2.70 -9.00 0.13
CA ILE A 87 -3.97 -8.67 -0.52
C ILE A 87 -4.00 -7.18 -0.90
N SER A 88 -4.56 -6.85 -2.06
CA SER A 88 -4.66 -5.45 -2.51
C SER A 88 -6.03 -5.10 -3.08
N GLY A 89 -6.69 -4.14 -2.42
CA GLY A 89 -7.92 -3.53 -2.92
C GLY A 89 -7.67 -2.42 -3.94
N TRP A 90 -6.52 -1.75 -3.88
CA TRP A 90 -6.13 -0.80 -4.92
C TRP A 90 -5.96 -1.49 -6.28
N HIS A 91 -5.39 -2.70 -6.30
CA HIS A 91 -5.25 -3.47 -7.54
C HIS A 91 -6.58 -3.91 -8.12
N SER A 92 -7.61 -4.17 -7.31
CA SER A 92 -8.93 -4.53 -7.83
C SER A 92 -9.69 -3.31 -8.37
N LEU A 93 -9.74 -2.21 -7.63
CA LEU A 93 -10.55 -1.05 -8.02
C LEU A 93 -9.86 -0.18 -9.08
N VAL A 94 -8.57 0.08 -8.95
CA VAL A 94 -7.86 1.04 -9.83
C VAL A 94 -7.46 0.41 -11.16
N SER A 95 -7.31 -0.92 -11.22
CA SER A 95 -7.04 -1.62 -12.48
C SER A 95 -8.12 -1.40 -13.54
N THR A 96 -9.35 -1.06 -13.14
CA THR A 96 -10.45 -0.68 -14.06
C THR A 96 -10.11 0.50 -14.98
N SER A 97 -9.26 1.43 -14.50
CA SER A 97 -8.84 2.61 -15.24
C SER A 97 -7.52 2.44 -16.01
N GLY A 98 -6.78 1.36 -15.70
CA GLY A 98 -5.46 1.07 -16.23
C GLY A 98 -5.43 -0.27 -16.96
N THR A 99 -5.08 -1.33 -16.24
CA THR A 99 -4.85 -2.69 -16.78
C THR A 99 -6.04 -3.24 -17.53
N ALA A 100 -7.27 -3.10 -17.02
CA ALA A 100 -8.46 -3.68 -17.63
C ALA A 100 -8.72 -3.14 -19.05
N ARG A 101 -8.30 -1.90 -19.34
CA ARG A 101 -8.44 -1.27 -20.67
C ARG A 101 -7.31 -1.64 -21.63
N GLN A 102 -6.29 -2.35 -21.15
CA GLN A 102 -5.12 -2.77 -21.92
C GLN A 102 -5.13 -4.27 -22.21
N LEU A 103 -6.08 -5.03 -21.65
CA LEU A 103 -6.28 -6.43 -22.00
C LEU A 103 -6.95 -6.53 -23.38
N GLU A 104 -6.42 -7.39 -24.24
CA GLU A 104 -7.00 -7.62 -25.58
C GLU A 104 -8.21 -8.55 -25.51
N LYS A 105 -8.17 -9.53 -24.60
CA LYS A 105 -9.23 -10.52 -24.38
C LYS A 105 -9.34 -10.90 -22.91
N GLU A 106 -10.52 -11.39 -22.52
CA GLU A 106 -10.82 -11.76 -21.13
C GLU A 106 -9.88 -12.85 -20.58
N THR A 107 -9.41 -13.77 -21.45
CA THR A 107 -8.46 -14.82 -21.05
C THR A 107 -7.12 -14.27 -20.58
N ASP A 108 -6.79 -13.02 -20.91
CA ASP A 108 -5.55 -12.37 -20.47
C ASP A 108 -5.68 -11.81 -19.04
N ALA A 109 -6.90 -11.69 -18.51
CA ALA A 109 -7.13 -11.12 -17.18
C ALA A 109 -6.44 -11.94 -16.08
N LEU A 110 -6.54 -13.27 -16.13
CA LEU A 110 -5.92 -14.15 -15.13
C LEU A 110 -4.38 -14.09 -15.15
N PRO A 111 -3.68 -14.31 -16.29
CA PRO A 111 -2.22 -14.25 -16.30
C PRO A 111 -1.70 -12.85 -15.95
N VAL A 112 -2.38 -11.77 -16.35
CA VAL A 112 -1.96 -10.40 -16.01
C VAL A 112 -2.22 -10.07 -14.54
N ALA A 113 -3.45 -10.22 -14.06
CA ALA A 113 -3.79 -9.86 -12.68
C ALA A 113 -3.18 -10.83 -11.67
N GLY A 114 -3.30 -12.13 -11.91
CA GLY A 114 -2.70 -13.17 -11.08
C GLY A 114 -1.17 -13.10 -11.10
N GLY A 115 -0.56 -12.98 -12.27
CA GLY A 115 0.90 -12.87 -12.41
C GLY A 115 1.48 -11.64 -11.71
N ALA A 116 0.78 -10.51 -11.76
CA ALA A 116 1.16 -9.32 -11.00
C ALA A 116 1.14 -9.58 -9.49
N MET A 117 0.07 -10.19 -8.95
CA MET A 117 -0.02 -10.50 -7.52
C MET A 117 1.03 -11.50 -7.06
N TYR A 118 1.34 -12.54 -7.85
CA TYR A 118 2.42 -13.47 -7.52
C TYR A 118 3.79 -12.78 -7.51
N THR A 119 4.05 -11.86 -8.44
CA THR A 119 5.30 -11.10 -8.48
C THR A 119 5.43 -10.16 -7.27
N GLU A 120 4.34 -9.51 -6.86
CA GLU A 120 4.31 -8.70 -5.63
C GLU A 120 4.47 -9.55 -4.36
N ALA A 121 3.91 -10.76 -4.33
CA ALA A 121 4.11 -11.69 -3.23
C ALA A 121 5.59 -12.09 -3.10
N ILE A 122 6.28 -12.36 -4.21
CA ILE A 122 7.73 -12.61 -4.23
C ILE A 122 8.49 -11.40 -3.66
N LEU A 123 8.15 -10.18 -4.12
CA LEU A 123 8.76 -8.96 -3.60
C LEU A 123 8.52 -8.77 -2.09
N GLY A 124 7.31 -9.08 -1.61
CA GLY A 124 6.95 -9.05 -0.19
C GLY A 124 7.80 -10.02 0.63
N ILE A 125 7.95 -11.26 0.15
CA ILE A 125 8.79 -12.28 0.79
C ILE A 125 10.26 -11.81 0.83
N LEU A 126 10.79 -11.31 -0.29
CA LEU A 126 12.15 -10.76 -0.34
C LEU A 126 12.33 -9.62 0.68
N SER A 127 11.35 -8.71 0.79
CA SER A 127 11.41 -7.60 1.75
C SER A 127 11.48 -8.09 3.20
N VAL A 128 10.74 -9.15 3.54
CA VAL A 128 10.80 -9.79 4.87
C VAL A 128 12.16 -10.46 5.09
N ILE A 129 12.67 -11.18 4.09
CA ILE A 129 14.00 -11.82 4.17
C ILE A 129 15.08 -10.77 4.39
N PHE A 130 15.09 -9.69 3.60
CA PHE A 130 16.06 -8.60 3.74
C PHE A 130 16.03 -7.97 5.13
N ALA A 131 14.83 -7.70 5.64
CA ALA A 131 14.63 -7.17 6.98
C ALA A 131 15.12 -8.12 8.07
N ALA A 132 14.87 -9.43 7.92
CA ALA A 132 15.21 -10.42 8.92
C ALA A 132 16.69 -10.83 8.91
N THR A 133 17.36 -10.83 7.76
CA THR A 133 18.75 -11.32 7.63
C THR A 133 19.82 -10.25 7.78
N ILE A 134 19.50 -8.98 7.47
CA ILE A 134 20.44 -7.86 7.59
C ILE A 134 20.14 -7.02 8.85
N GLY A 135 19.23 -7.51 9.70
CA GLY A 135 18.63 -6.78 10.80
C GLY A 135 19.61 -6.26 11.86
N VAL A 136 19.65 -6.91 13.01
CA VAL A 136 20.33 -6.39 14.22
C VAL A 136 21.81 -6.07 13.97
N THR A 137 22.51 -6.90 13.19
CA THR A 137 23.95 -6.76 12.96
C THR A 137 24.31 -5.48 12.18
N ALA A 138 23.42 -4.97 11.33
CA ALA A 138 23.64 -3.70 10.62
C ALA A 138 22.99 -2.48 11.32
N GLY A 139 22.52 -2.67 12.56
CA GLY A 139 21.97 -1.62 13.41
C GLY A 139 20.65 -1.04 12.90
N PHE A 140 19.88 -1.83 12.14
CA PHE A 140 18.56 -1.41 11.66
C PHE A 140 17.47 -1.58 12.73
N TYR A 141 17.65 -2.52 13.64
CA TYR A 141 16.71 -2.83 14.71
C TYR A 141 17.41 -2.75 16.07
N ASP A 142 16.72 -2.20 17.06
CA ASP A 142 17.21 -2.12 18.45
C ASP A 142 16.64 -3.28 19.27
N PRO A 143 17.46 -4.29 19.64
CA PRO A 143 17.00 -5.43 20.46
C PRO A 143 16.51 -5.01 21.85
N ALA A 144 17.03 -3.92 22.41
CA ALA A 144 16.62 -3.42 23.72
C ALA A 144 15.24 -2.75 23.69
N GLN A 145 14.76 -2.36 22.49
CA GLN A 145 13.45 -1.77 22.28
C GLN A 145 12.51 -2.68 21.49
N ASN A 146 12.50 -3.98 21.80
CA ASN A 146 11.63 -4.97 21.13
C ASN A 146 11.82 -4.98 19.60
N TYR A 147 13.07 -4.89 19.14
CA TYR A 147 13.42 -4.84 17.71
C TYR A 147 12.71 -3.69 16.99
N LYS A 148 12.66 -2.52 17.63
CA LYS A 148 12.15 -1.30 17.00
C LYS A 148 13.03 -0.91 15.83
N LEU A 149 12.41 -0.57 14.71
CA LEU A 149 13.10 -0.06 13.54
C LEU A 149 13.73 1.31 13.83
N VAL A 150 15.06 1.40 13.71
CA VAL A 150 15.86 2.61 14.00
C VAL A 150 16.14 3.40 12.72
N LYS A 151 16.38 2.72 11.60
CA LYS A 151 16.63 3.31 10.28
C LYS A 151 15.42 3.07 9.37
N GLY A 152 15.11 4.01 8.48
CA GLY A 152 13.91 3.93 7.63
C GLY A 152 13.82 2.64 6.80
N ALA A 153 12.59 2.15 6.58
CA ALA A 153 12.33 0.89 5.87
C ALA A 153 12.95 0.83 4.46
N ALA A 154 13.02 1.97 3.76
CA ALA A 154 13.70 2.10 2.47
C ALA A 154 15.19 1.74 2.55
N ALA A 155 15.87 2.14 3.63
CA ALA A 155 17.28 1.82 3.84
C ALA A 155 17.49 0.32 4.15
N VAL A 156 16.59 -0.29 4.94
CA VAL A 156 16.60 -1.74 5.19
C VAL A 156 16.49 -2.49 3.87
N PHE A 157 15.51 -2.12 3.04
CA PHE A 157 15.29 -2.74 1.74
C PHE A 157 16.49 -2.55 0.81
N ALA A 158 17.06 -1.34 0.76
CA ALA A 158 18.16 -1.03 -0.15
C ALA A 158 19.45 -1.78 0.20
N VAL A 159 19.80 -1.85 1.49
CA VAL A 159 20.95 -2.65 1.95
C VAL A 159 20.65 -4.15 1.79
N GLY A 160 19.41 -4.55 2.10
CA GLY A 160 18.75 -5.80 1.71
C GLY A 160 19.20 -6.34 0.37
N MET A 161 18.64 -5.70 -0.63
CA MET A 161 18.83 -6.01 -2.03
C MET A 161 20.31 -5.96 -2.43
N ALA A 162 21.07 -4.96 -1.97
CA ALA A 162 22.47 -4.81 -2.31
C ALA A 162 23.34 -5.99 -1.85
N LYS A 163 23.16 -6.47 -0.61
CA LYS A 163 23.93 -7.60 -0.08
C LYS A 163 23.65 -8.90 -0.84
N PHE A 164 22.38 -9.16 -1.17
CA PHE A 164 22.04 -10.36 -1.94
C PHE A 164 22.54 -10.25 -3.39
N MET A 165 22.44 -9.09 -4.02
CA MET A 165 23.01 -8.88 -5.36
C MET A 165 24.55 -8.99 -5.38
N ALA A 166 25.24 -8.65 -4.28
CA ALA A 166 26.68 -8.81 -4.18
C ALA A 166 27.14 -10.28 -4.30
N VAL A 167 26.29 -11.23 -3.92
CA VAL A 167 26.58 -12.68 -4.06
C VAL A 167 26.76 -13.08 -5.53
N ILE A 168 26.07 -12.40 -6.45
CA ILE A 168 26.22 -12.63 -7.90
C ILE A 168 27.19 -11.63 -8.55
N HIS A 169 28.13 -11.10 -7.77
CA HIS A 169 29.21 -10.19 -8.21
C HIS A 169 28.74 -8.80 -8.67
N VAL A 170 27.54 -8.35 -8.26
CA VAL A 170 27.17 -6.94 -8.43
C VAL A 170 27.86 -6.12 -7.33
N PRO A 171 28.64 -5.08 -7.64
CA PRO A 171 29.26 -4.24 -6.62
C PRO A 171 28.20 -3.67 -5.65
N GLU A 172 28.46 -3.73 -4.35
CA GLU A 172 27.46 -3.35 -3.34
C GLU A 172 26.98 -1.90 -3.49
N ALA A 173 27.87 -0.97 -3.83
CA ALA A 173 27.52 0.42 -4.12
C ALA A 173 26.56 0.56 -5.32
N LEU A 174 26.75 -0.26 -6.35
CA LEU A 174 25.83 -0.33 -7.49
C LEU A 174 24.50 -0.97 -7.08
N GLY A 175 24.54 -2.06 -6.31
CA GLY A 175 23.34 -2.73 -5.77
C GLY A 175 22.48 -1.79 -4.93
N GLN A 176 23.07 -0.98 -4.06
CA GLN A 176 22.35 0.03 -3.27
C GLN A 176 21.70 1.09 -4.17
N SER A 177 22.42 1.54 -5.20
CA SER A 177 21.89 2.51 -6.17
C SER A 177 20.70 1.94 -6.95
N ILE A 178 20.81 0.69 -7.41
CA ILE A 178 19.73 -0.05 -8.08
C ILE A 178 18.52 -0.16 -7.16
N ALA A 179 18.71 -0.53 -5.90
CA ALA A 179 17.62 -0.69 -4.95
C ALA A 179 16.92 0.64 -4.60
N MET A 180 17.66 1.75 -4.56
CA MET A 180 17.05 3.08 -4.40
C MET A 180 16.29 3.52 -5.66
N ILE A 181 16.82 3.25 -6.85
CA ILE A 181 16.10 3.48 -8.11
C ILE A 181 14.82 2.66 -8.15
N PHE A 182 14.89 1.38 -7.76
CA PHE A 182 13.72 0.50 -7.64
C PHE A 182 12.62 1.15 -6.80
N LEU A 183 12.94 1.62 -5.59
CA LEU A 183 11.96 2.23 -4.69
C LEU A 183 11.40 3.54 -5.26
N VAL A 184 12.25 4.39 -5.84
CA VAL A 184 11.83 5.68 -6.43
C VAL A 184 10.92 5.46 -7.64
N VAL A 185 11.28 4.52 -8.52
CA VAL A 185 10.52 4.20 -9.72
C VAL A 185 9.16 3.59 -9.36
N MET A 186 9.11 2.68 -8.38
CA MET A 186 7.86 2.14 -7.85
C MET A 186 6.97 3.25 -7.27
N ALA A 187 7.55 4.18 -6.50
CA ALA A 187 6.80 5.30 -5.96
C ALA A 187 6.30 6.25 -7.08
N LEU A 188 7.12 6.49 -8.10
CA LEU A 188 6.79 7.35 -9.24
C LEU A 188 5.60 6.81 -10.05
N THR A 189 5.62 5.52 -10.38
CA THR A 189 4.57 4.86 -11.18
C THR A 189 3.25 4.78 -10.42
N VAL A 190 3.30 4.59 -9.10
CA VAL A 190 2.10 4.67 -8.24
C VAL A 190 1.59 6.11 -8.15
N MET A 191 2.47 7.09 -7.93
CA MET A 191 2.06 8.48 -7.74
C MET A 191 1.40 9.10 -8.98
N GLN A 192 1.90 8.81 -10.19
CA GLN A 192 1.23 9.26 -11.42
C GLN A 192 -0.18 8.66 -11.55
N LEU A 193 -0.38 7.41 -11.11
CA LEU A 193 -1.68 6.74 -11.16
C LEU A 193 -2.63 7.32 -10.12
N VAL A 194 -2.13 7.62 -8.92
CA VAL A 194 -2.90 8.28 -7.86
C VAL A 194 -3.39 9.66 -8.31
N LEU A 195 -2.53 10.51 -8.89
CA LEU A 195 -2.99 11.82 -9.36
C LEU A 195 -4.04 11.71 -10.47
N ARG A 196 -3.89 10.74 -11.37
CA ARG A 196 -4.88 10.44 -12.40
C ARG A 196 -6.21 9.99 -11.79
N PHE A 197 -6.15 9.08 -10.82
CA PHE A 197 -7.33 8.59 -10.12
C PHE A 197 -8.02 9.70 -9.34
N MET A 198 -7.28 10.53 -8.60
CA MET A 198 -7.82 11.68 -7.88
C MET A 198 -8.52 12.65 -8.82
N ARG A 199 -7.97 12.92 -10.01
CA ARG A 199 -8.61 13.73 -11.05
C ARG A 199 -9.92 13.11 -11.51
N VAL A 200 -9.93 11.82 -11.86
CA VAL A 200 -11.13 11.12 -12.35
C VAL A 200 -12.20 11.06 -11.27
N ALA A 201 -11.85 10.64 -10.06
CA ALA A 201 -12.76 10.57 -8.92
C ALA A 201 -13.33 11.95 -8.55
N SER A 202 -12.52 13.01 -8.61
CA SER A 202 -13.00 14.37 -8.36
C SER A 202 -13.95 14.87 -9.46
N ALA A 203 -13.68 14.51 -10.72
CA ALA A 203 -14.56 14.83 -11.84
C ALA A 203 -15.92 14.11 -11.72
N GLU A 204 -15.93 12.85 -11.28
CA GLU A 204 -17.15 12.08 -11.05
C GLU A 204 -17.93 12.57 -9.83
N LEU A 205 -17.24 12.90 -8.73
CA LEU A 205 -17.89 13.29 -7.48
C LEU A 205 -18.40 14.75 -7.49
N LEU A 206 -17.62 15.66 -8.07
CA LEU A 206 -17.85 17.11 -7.97
C LEU A 206 -18.14 17.76 -9.32
N GLY A 207 -17.88 17.10 -10.44
CA GLY A 207 -17.95 17.71 -11.77
C GLY A 207 -19.33 18.25 -12.14
N ASP A 208 -20.41 17.65 -11.64
CA ASP A 208 -21.77 18.12 -11.92
C ASP A 208 -22.14 19.37 -11.11
N LYS A 209 -21.57 19.55 -9.92
CA LYS A 209 -21.74 20.76 -9.10
C LYS A 209 -20.76 21.86 -9.47
N ILE A 210 -19.52 21.48 -9.79
CA ILE A 210 -18.41 22.38 -10.09
C ILE A 210 -17.80 21.92 -11.42
N PRO A 211 -18.25 22.47 -12.57
CA PRO A 211 -17.81 22.06 -13.90
C PRO A 211 -16.29 22.16 -14.12
N ALA A 212 -15.58 22.98 -13.34
CA ALA A 212 -14.12 23.08 -13.41
C ALA A 212 -13.42 21.72 -13.18
N PHE A 213 -13.98 20.83 -12.35
CA PHE A 213 -13.41 19.49 -12.13
C PHE A 213 -13.50 18.59 -13.37
N LYS A 214 -14.37 18.90 -14.34
CA LYS A 214 -14.40 18.21 -15.64
C LYS A 214 -13.19 18.56 -16.52
N ASN A 215 -12.52 19.69 -16.25
CA ASN A 215 -11.26 20.03 -16.93
C ASN A 215 -10.09 19.20 -16.32
N PRO A 216 -9.39 18.39 -17.13
CA PRO A 216 -8.30 17.55 -16.65
C PRO A 216 -7.18 18.32 -15.92
N HIS A 217 -6.82 19.51 -16.42
CA HIS A 217 -5.74 20.31 -15.87
C HIS A 217 -6.11 20.88 -14.50
N PHE A 218 -7.36 21.33 -14.33
CA PHE A 218 -7.84 21.87 -13.07
C PHE A 218 -7.89 20.76 -12.00
N GLY A 219 -8.51 19.61 -12.31
CA GLY A 219 -8.59 18.49 -11.38
C GLY A 219 -7.21 17.96 -10.96
N THR A 220 -6.26 17.86 -11.91
CA THR A 220 -4.88 17.47 -11.57
C THR A 220 -4.15 18.54 -10.76
N MET A 221 -4.33 19.83 -11.06
CA MET A 221 -3.69 20.90 -10.30
C MET A 221 -4.16 20.91 -8.85
N VAL A 222 -5.46 20.74 -8.61
CA VAL A 222 -6.02 20.61 -7.25
C VAL A 222 -5.38 19.41 -6.54
N ALA A 223 -5.28 18.26 -7.19
CA ALA A 223 -4.65 17.07 -6.61
C ALA A 223 -3.16 17.33 -6.27
N VAL A 224 -2.39 17.94 -7.17
CA VAL A 224 -0.98 18.28 -6.96
C VAL A 224 -0.80 19.28 -5.81
N LEU A 225 -1.62 20.34 -5.77
CA LEU A 225 -1.56 21.34 -4.70
C LEU A 225 -1.91 20.73 -3.35
N LEU A 226 -2.90 19.84 -3.31
CA LEU A 226 -3.24 19.10 -2.11
C LEU A 226 -2.10 18.17 -1.69
N THR A 227 -1.46 17.44 -2.63
CA THR A 227 -0.27 16.64 -2.33
C THR A 227 0.87 17.50 -1.80
N LEU A 228 1.16 18.66 -2.41
CA LEU A 228 2.23 19.56 -1.97
C LEU A 228 1.95 20.14 -0.58
N PHE A 229 0.71 20.57 -0.33
CA PHE A 229 0.27 21.03 0.98
C PHE A 229 0.50 19.95 2.04
N LEU A 230 0.10 18.71 1.73
CA LEU A 230 0.30 17.55 2.58
C LEU A 230 1.80 17.24 2.82
N VAL A 231 2.66 17.35 1.80
CA VAL A 231 4.11 17.16 1.95
C VAL A 231 4.75 18.22 2.85
N ILE A 232 4.31 19.47 2.76
CA ILE A 232 4.88 20.60 3.53
C ILE A 232 4.40 20.59 4.98
N PHE A 233 3.11 20.33 5.21
CA PHE A 233 2.47 20.52 6.53
C PHE A 233 2.11 19.22 7.24
N GLY A 234 2.20 18.08 6.57
CA GLY A 234 1.69 16.84 7.12
C GLY A 234 2.59 16.22 8.19
N PHE A 235 1.95 15.78 9.27
CA PHE A 235 2.55 15.05 10.37
C PHE A 235 2.16 13.57 10.23
N TRP A 236 3.04 12.80 9.58
CA TRP A 236 2.70 11.50 8.98
C TRP A 236 3.03 10.28 9.84
N GLN A 237 2.73 10.31 11.13
CA GLN A 237 3.07 9.18 12.00
C GLN A 237 2.31 7.90 11.62
N TRP A 238 1.04 8.03 11.25
CA TRP A 238 0.13 6.91 11.00
C TRP A 238 -0.29 6.78 9.53
N ILE A 239 0.42 7.44 8.61
CA ILE A 239 0.06 7.46 7.19
C ILE A 239 0.00 6.05 6.60
N TRP A 240 0.94 5.19 6.96
CA TRP A 240 1.00 3.81 6.45
C TRP A 240 -0.16 2.96 6.94
N ALA A 241 -0.58 3.14 8.20
CA ALA A 241 -1.73 2.40 8.74
C ALA A 241 -3.04 2.90 8.14
N LEU A 242 -3.19 4.21 7.90
CA LEU A 242 -4.35 4.77 7.20
C LEU A 242 -4.41 4.36 5.73
N PHE A 243 -3.28 4.43 5.02
CA PHE A 243 -3.16 3.99 3.62
C PHE A 243 -3.49 2.49 3.50
N GLY A 244 -2.87 1.68 4.35
CA GLY A 244 -3.11 0.24 4.39
C GLY A 244 -4.55 -0.12 4.78
N GLY A 245 -5.14 0.61 5.73
CA GLY A 245 -6.56 0.50 6.08
C GLY A 245 -7.48 0.86 4.91
N SER A 246 -7.15 1.89 4.12
CA SER A 246 -7.91 2.22 2.90
C SER A 246 -7.80 1.10 1.87
N ASN A 247 -6.60 0.58 1.67
CA ASN A 247 -6.39 -0.53 0.74
C ASN A 247 -7.17 -1.79 1.14
N GLN A 248 -7.20 -2.13 2.43
CA GLN A 248 -7.91 -3.32 2.90
C GLN A 248 -9.41 -3.15 2.96
N LEU A 249 -9.90 -1.91 3.13
CA LEU A 249 -11.30 -1.62 2.94
C LEU A 249 -11.73 -1.94 1.50
N PHE A 250 -10.97 -1.47 0.50
CA PHE A 250 -11.23 -1.82 -0.90
C PHE A 250 -11.09 -3.33 -1.16
N ALA A 251 -10.15 -4.00 -0.50
CA ALA A 251 -9.97 -5.45 -0.63
C ALA A 251 -11.19 -6.22 -0.09
N GLY A 252 -11.66 -5.86 1.11
CA GLY A 252 -12.85 -6.42 1.72
C GLY A 252 -14.09 -6.22 0.85
N MET A 253 -14.23 -5.04 0.25
CA MET A 253 -15.32 -4.75 -0.69
C MET A 253 -15.23 -5.56 -1.99
N ALA A 254 -14.04 -5.71 -2.55
CA ALA A 254 -13.85 -6.55 -3.74
C ALA A 254 -14.24 -8.01 -3.46
N LEU A 255 -13.83 -8.56 -2.33
CA LEU A 255 -14.21 -9.92 -1.90
C LEU A 255 -15.71 -10.04 -1.63
N LEU A 256 -16.34 -9.00 -1.06
CA LEU A 256 -17.79 -8.96 -0.87
C LEU A 256 -18.54 -8.94 -2.21
N LEU A 257 -18.10 -8.13 -3.18
CA LEU A 257 -18.67 -8.11 -4.53
C LEU A 257 -18.53 -9.46 -5.23
N ILE A 258 -17.36 -10.11 -5.13
CA ILE A 258 -17.14 -11.47 -5.65
C ILE A 258 -18.11 -12.46 -4.98
N SER A 259 -18.31 -12.33 -3.66
CA SER A 259 -19.23 -13.19 -2.90
C SER A 259 -20.68 -13.03 -3.36
N ILE A 260 -21.13 -11.79 -3.58
CA ILE A 260 -22.46 -11.47 -4.12
C ILE A 260 -22.62 -12.05 -5.53
N TRP A 261 -21.63 -11.86 -6.40
CA TRP A 261 -21.65 -12.42 -7.75
C TRP A 261 -21.75 -13.94 -7.74
N LEU A 262 -20.92 -14.62 -6.94
CA LEU A 262 -20.96 -16.08 -6.78
C LEU A 262 -22.32 -16.56 -6.24
N ALA A 263 -22.89 -15.84 -5.26
CA ALA A 263 -24.21 -16.15 -4.72
C ALA A 263 -25.30 -16.07 -5.80
N ARG A 264 -25.29 -15.02 -6.63
CA ARG A 264 -26.23 -14.90 -7.78
C ARG A 264 -26.05 -16.02 -8.80
N GLN A 265 -24.81 -16.43 -9.03
CA GLN A 265 -24.49 -17.54 -9.94
C GLN A 265 -24.71 -18.93 -9.31
N ARG A 266 -25.19 -19.01 -8.06
CA ARG A 266 -25.33 -20.25 -7.27
C ARG A 266 -24.06 -21.09 -7.20
N ARG A 267 -22.90 -20.41 -7.18
CA ARG A 267 -21.58 -21.02 -7.00
C ARG A 267 -21.15 -20.92 -5.54
N PRO A 268 -20.24 -21.80 -5.07
CA PRO A 268 -19.73 -21.72 -3.71
C PRO A 268 -19.02 -20.37 -3.49
N TYR A 269 -19.58 -19.53 -2.63
CA TYR A 269 -19.09 -18.18 -2.31
C TYR A 269 -18.21 -18.13 -1.05
N ASN A 270 -18.18 -19.21 -0.26
CA ASN A 270 -17.54 -19.25 1.06
C ASN A 270 -16.07 -18.82 1.04
N TRP A 271 -15.33 -19.17 -0.03
CA TRP A 271 -13.92 -18.83 -0.19
C TRP A 271 -13.66 -17.33 -0.36
N ALA A 272 -14.64 -16.56 -0.83
CA ALA A 272 -14.55 -15.10 -0.92
C ALA A 272 -15.19 -14.43 0.29
N TYR A 273 -16.31 -14.98 0.77
CA TYR A 273 -17.13 -14.37 1.81
C TYR A 273 -16.43 -14.32 3.17
N TYR A 274 -15.91 -15.45 3.66
CA TYR A 274 -15.27 -15.48 4.98
C TYR A 274 -13.98 -14.64 5.04
N PRO A 275 -13.06 -14.74 4.06
CA PRO A 275 -11.91 -13.84 4.02
C PRO A 275 -12.30 -12.37 3.86
N GLY A 276 -13.33 -12.08 3.06
CA GLY A 276 -13.86 -10.72 2.89
C GLY A 276 -14.37 -10.14 4.21
N LEU A 277 -15.17 -10.90 4.96
CA LEU A 277 -15.68 -10.49 6.28
C LEU A 277 -14.55 -10.30 7.30
N PHE A 278 -13.60 -11.25 7.35
CA PHE A 278 -12.43 -11.15 8.21
C PHE A 278 -11.61 -9.89 7.91
N MET A 279 -11.37 -9.60 6.63
CA MET A 279 -10.63 -8.42 6.20
C MET A 279 -11.38 -7.13 6.55
N TYR A 280 -12.70 -7.13 6.43
CA TYR A 280 -13.54 -6.00 6.79
C TYR A 280 -13.46 -5.68 8.30
N LEU A 281 -13.67 -6.70 9.14
CA LEU A 281 -13.62 -6.56 10.60
C LEU A 281 -12.23 -6.13 11.08
N THR A 282 -11.19 -6.72 10.48
CA THR A 282 -9.80 -6.36 10.77
C THR A 282 -9.50 -4.91 10.39
N THR A 283 -9.98 -4.46 9.22
CA THR A 283 -9.82 -3.07 8.77
C THR A 283 -10.53 -2.09 9.70
N LEU A 284 -11.78 -2.38 10.09
CA LEU A 284 -12.54 -1.56 11.04
C LEU A 284 -11.82 -1.45 12.39
N ALA A 285 -11.38 -2.58 12.94
CA ALA A 285 -10.64 -2.61 14.19
C ALA A 285 -9.34 -1.80 14.10
N ALA A 286 -8.61 -1.89 12.98
CA ALA A 286 -7.37 -1.16 12.78
C ALA A 286 -7.59 0.34 12.65
N LEU A 287 -8.58 0.78 11.86
CA LEU A 287 -8.91 2.20 11.71
C LEU A 287 -9.36 2.80 13.05
N LEU A 288 -10.17 2.09 13.83
CA LEU A 288 -10.57 2.52 15.17
C LEU A 288 -9.38 2.60 16.12
N TYR A 289 -8.50 1.59 16.12
CA TYR A 289 -7.31 1.60 16.97
C TYR A 289 -6.37 2.75 16.62
N VAL A 290 -6.10 2.97 15.33
CA VAL A 290 -5.25 4.06 14.86
C VAL A 290 -5.85 5.42 15.21
N SER A 291 -7.15 5.59 14.98
CA SER A 291 -7.82 6.89 15.15
C SER A 291 -8.04 7.24 16.61
N ILE A 292 -8.56 6.31 17.40
CA ILE A 292 -8.96 6.57 18.79
C ILE A 292 -7.77 6.37 19.73
N TYR A 293 -7.12 5.21 19.68
CA TYR A 293 -6.09 4.87 20.65
C TYR A 293 -4.76 5.55 20.30
N ASN A 294 -4.25 5.37 19.08
CA ASN A 294 -2.95 5.92 18.70
C ASN A 294 -2.98 7.44 18.51
N ALA A 295 -3.97 7.96 17.78
CA ALA A 295 -4.00 9.38 17.46
C ALA A 295 -4.60 10.23 18.60
N LEU A 296 -5.83 9.96 19.04
CA LEU A 296 -6.47 10.78 20.09
C LEU A 296 -5.89 10.51 21.49
N TYR A 297 -5.89 9.26 21.95
CA TYR A 297 -5.49 8.95 23.32
C TYR A 297 -3.97 9.09 23.53
N LYS A 298 -3.15 8.37 22.77
CA LYS A 298 -1.70 8.40 22.92
C LYS A 298 -1.08 9.68 22.35
N GLY A 299 -1.49 10.07 21.15
CA GLY A 299 -0.93 11.20 20.43
C GLY A 299 -1.38 12.58 20.95
N ILE A 300 -2.57 12.70 21.55
CA ILE A 300 -3.03 13.99 22.09
C ILE A 300 -3.10 13.93 23.61
N TYR A 301 -3.97 13.09 24.18
CA TYR A 301 -4.26 13.12 25.61
C TYR A 301 -3.02 12.82 26.48
N LEU A 302 -2.31 11.73 26.24
CA LEU A 302 -1.11 11.38 27.01
C LEU A 302 0.05 12.36 26.75
N SER A 303 0.19 12.81 25.51
CA SER A 303 1.26 13.74 25.14
C SER A 303 1.04 15.12 25.82
N MET A 304 -0.22 15.51 26.04
CA MET A 304 -0.58 16.76 26.76
C MET A 304 -0.20 16.69 28.23
N GLN A 305 -0.23 15.50 28.83
CA GLN A 305 0.19 15.30 30.21
C GLN A 305 1.71 15.31 30.37
N SER A 306 2.47 14.90 29.34
CA SER A 306 3.94 14.91 29.37
C SER A 306 4.59 16.28 29.14
N GLY A 307 3.80 17.32 28.84
CA GLY A 307 4.28 18.72 28.83
C GLY A 307 5.09 19.17 27.61
N ASP A 308 5.40 18.30 26.66
CA ASP A 308 6.22 18.63 25.49
C ASP A 308 5.50 18.29 24.17
N ILE A 309 4.61 19.18 23.71
CA ILE A 309 3.93 18.98 22.41
C ILE A 309 4.04 20.19 21.50
N LYS A 310 4.54 19.92 20.30
CA LYS A 310 4.48 20.85 19.18
C LYS A 310 3.05 20.90 18.64
N MET A 311 2.51 22.09 18.40
CA MET A 311 1.14 22.28 17.86
C MET A 311 0.87 21.40 16.62
N GLY A 312 1.85 21.29 15.73
CA GLY A 312 1.73 20.46 14.54
C GLY A 312 1.52 18.96 14.82
N PHE A 313 2.08 18.43 15.92
CA PHE A 313 1.86 17.05 16.34
C PHE A 313 0.40 16.80 16.74
N ILE A 314 -0.22 17.74 17.44
CA ILE A 314 -1.63 17.68 17.83
C ILE A 314 -2.50 17.73 16.57
N VAL A 315 -2.25 18.71 15.69
CA VAL A 315 -3.01 18.88 14.44
C VAL A 315 -2.91 17.62 13.55
N GLY A 316 -1.72 17.04 13.43
CA GLY A 316 -1.51 15.79 12.70
C GLY A 316 -2.33 14.61 13.21
N ASN A 317 -2.36 14.44 14.54
CA ASN A 317 -3.15 13.40 15.18
C ASN A 317 -4.66 13.67 15.05
N LEU A 318 -5.10 14.93 15.11
CA LEU A 318 -6.50 15.29 14.85
C LEU A 318 -6.93 14.97 13.41
N ILE A 319 -6.11 15.29 12.41
CA ILE A 319 -6.37 14.94 11.01
C ILE A 319 -6.43 13.42 10.84
N THR A 320 -5.46 12.71 11.43
CA THR A 320 -5.42 11.23 11.41
C THR A 320 -6.70 10.64 11.98
N ALA A 321 -7.12 11.12 13.16
CA ALA A 321 -8.31 10.66 13.83
C ALA A 321 -9.58 10.98 13.02
N GLY A 322 -9.71 12.21 12.52
CA GLY A 322 -10.87 12.60 11.71
C GLY A 322 -10.99 11.77 10.43
N PHE A 323 -9.88 11.58 9.70
CA PHE A 323 -9.87 10.80 8.48
C PHE A 323 -10.17 9.31 8.75
N GLY A 324 -9.52 8.72 9.76
CA GLY A 324 -9.73 7.32 10.08
C GLY A 324 -11.14 7.04 10.61
N LEU A 325 -11.73 7.93 11.44
CA LEU A 325 -13.12 7.82 11.87
C LEU A 325 -14.11 7.96 10.70
N TYR A 326 -13.86 8.89 9.78
CA TYR A 326 -14.66 9.01 8.56
C TYR A 326 -14.61 7.72 7.73
N MET A 327 -13.41 7.16 7.54
CA MET A 327 -13.25 5.89 6.83
C MET A 327 -13.95 4.74 7.54
N THR A 328 -13.88 4.66 8.87
CA THR A 328 -14.60 3.65 9.65
C THR A 328 -16.10 3.79 9.45
N PHE A 329 -16.64 5.02 9.50
CA PHE A 329 -18.06 5.27 9.26
C PHE A 329 -18.47 4.84 7.84
N ALA A 330 -17.73 5.26 6.82
CA ALA A 330 -17.98 4.87 5.43
C ALA A 330 -17.93 3.34 5.26
N ALA A 331 -16.95 2.69 5.89
CA ALA A 331 -16.82 1.24 5.89
C ALA A 331 -18.04 0.56 6.54
N VAL A 332 -18.50 1.01 7.72
CA VAL A 332 -19.69 0.42 8.34
C VAL A 332 -20.92 0.52 7.42
N MET A 333 -21.13 1.70 6.81
CA MET A 333 -22.24 1.89 5.87
C MET A 333 -22.16 0.94 4.66
N MET A 334 -20.99 0.85 4.03
CA MET A 334 -20.79 -0.01 2.86
C MET A 334 -20.90 -1.51 3.20
N LEU A 335 -20.50 -1.92 4.41
CA LEU A 335 -20.69 -3.29 4.88
C LEU A 335 -22.16 -3.63 5.03
N LEU A 336 -22.94 -2.75 5.67
CA LEU A 336 -24.36 -2.98 5.89
C LEU A 336 -25.11 -3.10 4.57
N ASP A 337 -24.84 -2.22 3.61
CA ASP A 337 -25.44 -2.28 2.28
C ASP A 337 -24.99 -3.53 1.52
N GLY A 338 -23.71 -3.87 1.56
CA GLY A 338 -23.20 -5.08 0.90
C GLY A 338 -23.75 -6.37 1.50
N LEU A 339 -23.97 -6.44 2.82
CA LEU A 339 -24.61 -7.59 3.47
C LEU A 339 -26.09 -7.71 3.10
N ARG A 340 -26.81 -6.59 2.98
CA ARG A 340 -28.19 -6.58 2.47
C ARG A 340 -28.25 -7.12 1.04
N SER A 341 -27.42 -6.59 0.15
CA SER A 341 -27.34 -7.07 -1.25
C SER A 341 -26.91 -8.53 -1.36
N PHE A 342 -26.06 -9.01 -0.45
CA PHE A 342 -25.69 -10.42 -0.39
C PHE A 342 -26.85 -11.32 0.02
N ASN A 343 -27.64 -10.91 1.01
CA ASN A 343 -28.83 -11.65 1.41
C ASN A 343 -29.88 -11.70 0.30
N GLU A 344 -30.09 -10.57 -0.41
CA GLU A 344 -30.94 -10.51 -1.60
C GLU A 344 -30.44 -11.45 -2.70
N ALA A 345 -29.15 -11.42 -3.00
CA ALA A 345 -28.52 -12.29 -4.00
C ALA A 345 -28.66 -13.77 -3.70
N ARG A 346 -28.69 -14.16 -2.42
CA ARG A 346 -28.93 -15.55 -1.99
C ARG A 346 -30.40 -15.95 -2.09
N ALA A 347 -31.32 -15.00 -1.97
CA ALA A 347 -32.76 -15.25 -1.99
C ALA A 347 -33.33 -15.30 -3.42
N ALA A 348 -32.67 -14.66 -4.40
CA ALA A 348 -33.13 -14.59 -5.78
C ALA A 348 -33.21 -15.97 -6.48
N THR A 349 -34.30 -16.21 -7.22
CA THR A 349 -34.48 -17.38 -8.10
C THR A 349 -33.93 -17.10 -9.49
N VAL A 350 -33.34 -18.11 -10.16
CA VAL A 350 -32.79 -17.97 -11.53
C VAL A 350 -33.93 -17.56 -12.47
N GLY A 351 -33.92 -16.31 -12.95
CA GLY A 351 -34.92 -15.77 -13.87
C GLY A 351 -35.28 -14.28 -13.66
N ASP A 352 -34.97 -13.72 -12.48
CA ASP A 352 -34.98 -12.27 -12.22
C ASP A 352 -33.61 -11.64 -12.55
#